data_AF-A0A843I890-F1
#
_entry.id   AF-A0A843I890-F1
#
_cell.length_a   1.000
_cell.length_b   1.000
_cell.length_c   1.000
_cell.angle_alpha   90.00
_cell.angle_beta   90.00
_cell.angle_gamma   90.00
#
_symmetry.space_group_name_H-M   'P 1'
#
loop_
_entity.id
_entity.type
_entity.pdbx_description
1 polymer ?
#
loop_
_entity_poly.entity_id
_entity_poly.type
_entity_poly.pdbx_seq_one_letter_code
_entity_poly.pdbx_strand_id
1 'polypeptide(L)'
;MRGLKGLVEANPGLKVLIYAGKGGLGKTTLSAASSLVLSANKRVLVFSTDPQASLSDVFERDVFGKGEVKIAENLYVLEIDADKRIGEYVASIKRRILDMYKLDKLPP
;
A
#
# COMPACT_ATOMS: atom_id res chain seq x y z
N MET A 1 -6.03 14.81 -26.65
CA MET A 1 -5.44 13.67 -25.91
C MET A 1 -6.28 13.44 -24.65
N ARG A 2 -6.87 12.26 -24.43
CA ARG A 2 -7.62 11.98 -23.18
C ARG A 2 -6.61 11.68 -22.06
N GLY A 3 -6.53 12.54 -21.04
CA GLY A 3 -5.67 12.32 -19.87
C GLY A 3 -6.24 11.26 -18.90
N LEU A 4 -5.64 11.11 -17.71
CA LEU A 4 -6.06 10.12 -16.71
C LEU A 4 -7.55 10.21 -16.34
N LYS A 5 -8.08 11.44 -16.21
CA LYS A 5 -9.51 11.68 -15.97
C LYS A 5 -10.39 11.01 -17.05
N GLY A 6 -10.06 11.23 -18.32
CA GLY A 6 -10.80 10.64 -19.43
C GLY A 6 -10.67 9.12 -19.51
N LEU A 7 -9.55 8.55 -19.06
CA LEU A 7 -9.38 7.09 -18.95
C LEU A 7 -10.30 6.50 -17.88
N VAL A 8 -10.39 7.15 -16.72
CA VAL A 8 -11.24 6.69 -15.61
C VAL A 8 -12.73 6.87 -15.93
N GLU A 9 -13.10 7.97 -16.57
CA GLU A 9 -14.48 8.24 -17.00
C GLU A 9 -14.94 7.25 -18.09
N ALA A 10 -14.07 6.94 -19.05
CA ALA A 10 -14.38 5.96 -20.10
C ALA A 10 -14.48 4.52 -19.59
N ASN A 11 -13.92 4.24 -18.40
CA ASN A 11 -13.87 2.91 -17.81
C ASN A 11 -14.45 2.94 -16.39
N PRO A 12 -15.79 3.04 -16.22
CA PRO A 12 -16.42 3.14 -14.91
C PRO A 12 -16.10 1.94 -13.99
N GLY A 13 -15.86 0.76 -14.58
CA GLY A 13 -15.47 -0.47 -13.88
C GLY A 13 -14.00 -0.56 -13.49
N LEU A 14 -13.17 0.44 -13.79
CA LEU A 14 -11.76 0.45 -13.42
C LEU A 14 -11.60 0.52 -11.90
N LYS A 15 -10.98 -0.50 -11.32
CA LYS A 15 -10.78 -0.63 -9.86
C LYS A 15 -9.34 -0.41 -9.41
N VAL A 16 -8.36 -0.59 -10.30
CA VAL A 16 -6.93 -0.56 -9.95
C VAL A 16 -6.18 0.27 -10.97
N LEU A 17 -5.34 1.19 -10.47
CA LEU A 17 -4.37 1.94 -11.24
C LEU A 17 -2.98 1.62 -10.68
N ILE A 18 -2.07 1.17 -11.54
CA ILE A 18 -0.70 0.80 -11.15
C ILE A 18 0.27 1.77 -11.81
N TYR A 19 1.10 2.41 -11.00
CA TYR A 19 2.17 3.30 -11.45
C TYR A 19 3.50 2.55 -11.40
N ALA A 20 3.99 2.10 -12.55
CA ALA A 20 5.23 1.33 -12.70
C ALA A 20 6.29 2.10 -13.50
N GLY A 21 7.57 1.85 -13.21
CA GLY A 21 8.70 2.52 -13.87
C GLY A 21 9.92 2.63 -12.95
N LYS A 22 11.04 3.14 -13.49
CA LYS A 22 12.30 3.33 -12.76
C LYS A 22 12.14 4.26 -11.53
N GLY A 23 13.11 4.20 -10.61
CA GLY A 23 13.20 5.12 -9.48
C GLY A 23 13.31 6.58 -9.95
N GLY A 24 12.76 7.51 -9.17
CA GLY A 24 12.85 8.95 -9.47
C GLY A 24 11.90 9.51 -10.54
N LEU A 25 11.08 8.68 -11.20
CA LEU A 25 10.15 9.14 -12.24
C LEU A 25 8.83 9.77 -11.71
N GLY A 26 8.71 10.00 -10.40
CA GLY A 26 7.52 10.63 -9.81
C GLY A 26 6.30 9.71 -9.62
N LYS A 27 6.48 8.39 -9.61
CA LYS A 27 5.39 7.40 -9.46
C LYS A 27 4.58 7.61 -8.18
N THR A 28 5.26 7.74 -7.04
CA THR A 28 4.64 7.95 -5.72
C THR A 28 3.84 9.24 -5.69
N THR A 29 4.42 10.33 -6.18
CA THR A 29 3.76 11.63 -6.30
C THR A 29 2.52 11.56 -7.19
N LEU A 30 2.63 10.95 -8.37
CA LEU A 30 1.51 10.84 -9.30
C LEU A 30 0.40 9.94 -8.75
N SER A 31 0.75 8.86 -8.05
CA SER A 31 -0.20 7.98 -7.37
C SER A 31 -0.97 8.73 -6.28
N ALA A 32 -0.26 9.48 -5.43
CA ALA A 32 -0.88 10.31 -4.39
C ALA A 32 -1.78 11.40 -4.98
N ALA A 33 -1.31 12.16 -5.98
CA ALA A 33 -2.11 13.19 -6.64
C ALA A 33 -3.36 12.61 -7.32
N SER A 34 -3.23 11.47 -7.99
CA SER A 34 -4.37 10.80 -8.64
C SER A 34 -5.38 10.30 -7.60
N SER A 35 -4.90 9.82 -6.44
CA SER A 35 -5.76 9.35 -5.36
C SER A 35 -6.64 10.46 -4.78
N LEU A 36 -6.09 11.67 -4.61
CA LEU A 36 -6.82 12.86 -4.17
C LEU A 36 -7.91 13.27 -5.16
N VAL A 37 -7.62 13.24 -6.46
CA VAL A 37 -8.62 13.59 -7.49
C VAL A 37 -9.74 12.56 -7.54
N LEU A 38 -9.39 11.27 -7.43
CA LEU A 38 -10.36 10.18 -7.49
C LEU A 38 -11.22 10.08 -6.22
N SER A 39 -10.69 10.46 -5.06
CA SER A 39 -11.42 10.40 -3.79
C SER A 39 -12.62 11.35 -3.74
N ALA A 40 -12.68 12.34 -4.64
CA ALA A 40 -13.83 13.24 -4.77
C ALA A 40 -15.14 12.50 -5.12
N ASN A 41 -15.06 11.34 -5.79
CA ASN A 41 -16.25 10.61 -6.27
C ASN A 41 -16.21 9.10 -5.98
N LYS A 42 -15.12 8.58 -5.40
CA LYS A 42 -14.92 7.15 -5.14
C LYS A 42 -14.22 6.94 -3.82
N ARG A 43 -14.48 5.83 -3.13
CA ARG A 43 -13.58 5.37 -2.05
C ARG A 43 -12.27 4.88 -2.68
N VAL A 44 -11.16 5.49 -2.29
CA VAL A 44 -9.82 5.24 -2.84
C VAL A 44 -8.87 4.81 -1.73
N LEU A 45 -8.13 3.74 -2.00
CA LEU A 45 -6.95 3.35 -1.24
C LEU A 45 -5.73 3.56 -2.15
N VAL A 46 -4.79 4.39 -1.71
CA VAL A 46 -3.45 4.46 -2.31
C VAL A 46 -2.49 3.69 -1.41
N PHE A 47 -1.63 2.88 -2.01
CA PHE A 47 -0.66 2.11 -1.25
C PHE A 47 0.70 2.08 -1.93
N SER A 48 1.75 1.89 -1.12
CA SER A 48 3.11 1.68 -1.57
C SER A 48 3.74 0.51 -0.82
N THR A 49 4.53 -0.28 -1.54
CA THR A 49 5.45 -1.29 -1.00
C THR A 49 6.90 -0.88 -1.22
N ASP A 50 7.16 0.30 -1.79
CA ASP A 50 8.51 0.80 -2.06
C ASP A 50 9.09 1.45 -0.79
N PRO A 51 10.19 0.93 -0.22
CA PRO A 51 10.79 1.47 0.99
C PRO A 51 11.52 2.81 0.77
N GLN A 52 11.82 3.19 -0.48
CA GLN A 52 12.63 4.38 -0.78
C GLN A 52 11.82 5.66 -0.99
N ALA A 53 10.54 5.53 -1.35
CA ALA A 53 9.66 6.66 -1.61
C ALA A 53 8.43 6.58 -0.71
N SER A 54 8.40 7.40 0.33
CA SER A 54 7.38 7.30 1.37
C SER A 54 6.12 8.09 1.02
N LEU A 55 4.95 7.46 1.15
CA LEU A 55 3.67 8.16 1.13
C LEU A 55 3.51 9.01 2.39
N SER A 56 4.17 8.61 3.48
CA SER A 56 4.19 9.37 4.73
C SER A 56 4.71 10.78 4.53
N ASP A 57 5.77 10.94 3.72
CA ASP A 57 6.33 12.25 3.37
C ASP A 57 5.37 13.04 2.47
N VAL A 58 4.80 12.40 1.45
CA VAL A 58 3.90 13.06 0.48
C VAL A 58 2.63 13.59 1.14
N PHE A 59 2.10 12.88 2.13
CA PHE A 59 0.90 13.28 2.86
C PHE A 59 1.19 13.99 4.18
N GLU A 60 2.46 14.20 4.54
CA GLU A 60 2.91 14.78 5.83
C GLU A 60 2.23 14.11 7.05
N ARG A 61 2.12 12.78 6.99
CA ARG A 61 1.43 11.94 7.97
C ARG A 61 2.17 10.64 8.16
N ASP A 62 2.47 10.27 9.40
CA ASP A 62 3.11 9.00 9.70
C ASP A 62 2.12 7.83 9.51
N VAL A 63 2.24 7.14 8.37
CA VAL A 63 1.38 6.00 7.96
C VAL A 63 2.16 4.67 7.85
N PHE A 64 3.50 4.71 7.88
CA PHE A 64 4.35 3.54 7.67
C PHE A 64 4.06 2.43 8.68
N GLY A 65 3.68 1.25 8.19
CA GLY A 65 3.45 0.06 9.02
C GLY A 65 2.24 0.16 9.97
N LYS A 66 1.40 1.19 9.86
CA LYS A 66 0.22 1.41 10.71
C LYS A 66 -1.09 0.83 10.16
N GLY A 67 -1.04 0.21 8.99
CA GLY A 67 -2.24 -0.25 8.29
C GLY A 67 -2.90 0.86 7.50
N GLU A 68 -4.19 0.71 7.22
CA GLU A 68 -4.97 1.69 6.46
C GLU A 68 -5.23 2.94 7.32
N VAL A 69 -4.72 4.09 6.89
CA VAL A 69 -4.92 5.39 7.55
C VAL A 69 -5.79 6.29 6.68
N LYS A 70 -6.87 6.83 7.23
CA LYS A 70 -7.72 7.81 6.54
C LYS A 70 -7.05 9.17 6.52
N ILE A 71 -6.82 9.73 5.32
CA ILE A 71 -6.17 11.03 5.14
C ILE A 71 -7.20 12.13 4.85
N ALA A 72 -8.25 11.82 4.08
CA ALA A 72 -9.34 12.74 3.77
C ALA A 72 -10.65 11.97 3.61
N GLU A 73 -11.73 12.68 3.28
CA GLU A 73 -12.98 12.02 2.89
C GLU A 73 -12.72 11.08 1.71
N ASN A 74 -13.16 9.82 1.84
CA ASN A 74 -12.99 8.76 0.87
C ASN A 74 -11.54 8.42 0.46
N LEU A 75 -10.51 9.00 1.10
CA LEU A 75 -9.12 8.73 0.80
C LEU A 75 -8.41 8.05 1.97
N TYR A 76 -7.85 6.89 1.66
CA TYR A 76 -7.08 6.07 2.57
C TYR A 76 -5.69 5.81 2.00
N VAL A 77 -4.71 5.74 2.90
CA VAL A 77 -3.31 5.49 2.58
C VAL A 77 -2.84 4.26 3.34
N LEU A 78 -2.09 3.39 2.67
CA LEU A 78 -1.43 2.24 3.27
C LEU A 78 0.02 2.18 2.82
N GLU A 79 0.95 2.30 3.76
CA GLU A 79 2.36 2.10 3.49
C GLU A 79 2.84 0.85 4.21
N ILE A 80 3.22 -0.16 3.43
CA ILE A 80 3.46 -1.51 3.93
C ILE A 80 4.92 -1.63 4.37
N ASP A 81 5.12 -1.91 5.65
CA ASP A 81 6.39 -2.40 6.17
C ASP A 81 6.54 -3.87 5.77
N ALA A 82 7.20 -4.11 4.64
CA ALA A 82 7.38 -5.44 4.08
C ALA A 82 8.25 -6.32 4.99
N ASP A 83 9.31 -5.76 5.57
CA ASP A 83 10.26 -6.47 6.42
C ASP A 83 9.59 -6.97 7.71
N LYS A 84 8.84 -6.09 8.38
CA LYS A 84 8.04 -6.47 9.54
C LYS A 84 7.03 -7.56 9.18
N ARG A 85 6.34 -7.43 8.05
CA ARG A 85 5.30 -8.39 7.64
C ARG A 85 5.88 -9.77 7.30
N ILE A 86 7.07 -9.80 6.70
CA ILE A 86 7.82 -11.04 6.47
C ILE A 86 8.22 -11.67 7.81
N GLY A 87 8.72 -10.86 8.76
CA GLY A 87 9.07 -11.32 10.11
C GLY A 87 7.87 -11.95 10.85
N GLU A 88 6.72 -11.28 10.83
CA GLU A 88 5.47 -11.78 11.41
C GLU A 88 5.01 -13.08 10.75
N TYR A 89 5.11 -13.17 9.42
CA TYR A 89 4.77 -14.38 8.68
C TYR A 89 5.67 -15.56 9.05
N VAL A 90 6.99 -15.37 9.10
CA VAL A 90 7.95 -16.39 9.53
C VAL A 90 7.65 -16.83 10.97
N ALA A 91 7.39 -15.89 11.88
CA ALA A 91 7.03 -16.21 13.26
C ALA A 91 5.70 -17.01 13.35
N SER A 92 4.73 -16.72 12.48
CA SER A 92 3.49 -17.49 12.39
C SER A 92 3.72 -18.94 11.95
N ILE A 93 4.62 -19.17 10.99
CA ILE A 93 4.99 -20.52 10.54
C ILE A 93 5.69 -21.27 11.65
N LYS A 94 6.67 -20.64 12.32
CA LYS A 94 7.39 -21.25 13.44
C LYS A 94 6.43 -21.74 14.53
N ARG A 95 5.48 -20.91 14.93
CA ARG A 95 4.43 -21.28 15.92
C ARG A 95 3.62 -22.49 15.46
N ARG A 96 3.14 -22.48 14.21
CA ARG A 96 2.37 -23.61 13.65
C ARG A 96 3.14 -24.93 13.68
N ILE A 97 4.45 -24.90 13.39
CA ILE A 97 5.30 -26.09 13.45
C ILE A 97 5.41 -26.60 14.89
N LEU A 98 5.68 -25.71 15.84
CA LEU A 98 5.77 -26.06 17.26
C LEU A 98 4.47 -26.68 17.78
N ASP A 99 3.33 -26.06 17.47
CA ASP A 99 2.01 -26.54 17.88
C ASP A 99 1.69 -27.91 17.27
N MET A 100 1.99 -28.09 15.97
CA MET A 100 1.70 -29.32 15.24
C MET A 100 2.51 -30.52 15.76
N TYR A 101 3.77 -30.29 16.11
CA TYR A 101 4.67 -31.34 16.62
C TYR A 101 4.77 -31.37 18.15
N LYS A 102 4.01 -30.53 18.86
CA LYS A 102 4.06 -30.37 20.33
C LYS A 102 5.49 -30.17 20.85
N LEU A 103 6.24 -29.30 20.17
CA LEU A 103 7.62 -28.98 20.52
C LEU A 103 7.68 -27.68 21.33
N ASP A 104 8.51 -27.65 22.37
CA ASP A 104 8.74 -26.42 23.15
C ASP A 104 9.68 -25.44 22.42
N LYS A 105 10.53 -25.95 21.52
CA LYS A 105 11.47 -25.16 20.72
C LYS A 105 11.77 -25.82 19.39
N LEU A 106 12.15 -25.02 18.39
CA LEU A 106 12.62 -25.54 17.11
C LEU A 106 13.99 -26.21 17.32
N PRO A 107 14.22 -27.37 16.67
CA PRO A 107 15.56 -27.95 16.64
C PRO A 107 16.55 -27.00 15.92
N PRO A 108 17.84 -27.05 16.29
CA PRO A 108 18.89 -26.23 15.69
C PRO A 108 19.06 -26.49 14.18
#